data_AF-G2RE66-F1
#
_entry.id   AF-G2RE66-F1
#
_cell.length_a   1.000
_cell.length_b   1.000
_cell.length_c   1.000
_cell.angle_alpha   90.00
_cell.angle_beta   90.00
_cell.angle_gamma   90.00
#
_symmetry.space_group_name_H-M   'P 1'
#
loop_
_entity.id
_entity.type
_entity.pdbx_description
1 polymer ?
#
loop_
_entity_poly.entity_id
_entity_poly.type
_entity_poly.pdbx_seq_one_letter_code
_entity_poly.pdbx_strand_id
1 'polypeptide(L)'
;MSSEARLYTFSQETKDHLRKFRLGTSRSNSPQAVIYLIDKQTKEIRQDDDATVYRSLEELADDLPDHSPRFVLLSYPLTLVRFPSSSSTACLSAYLLAGD
;
A
#
# COMPACT_ATOMS: atom_id res chain seq x y z
N MET A 1 -21.69 -18.91 -11.39
CA MET A 1 -20.52 -18.28 -12.04
C MET A 1 -19.38 -19.27 -11.95
N SER A 2 -19.01 -19.91 -13.06
CA SER A 2 -17.87 -20.86 -13.08
C SER A 2 -16.59 -20.04 -12.90
N SER A 3 -15.93 -20.22 -11.75
CA SER A 3 -14.67 -19.56 -11.39
C SER A 3 -13.52 -20.21 -12.13
N GLU A 4 -13.48 -20.01 -13.44
CA GLU A 4 -12.29 -20.29 -14.23
C GLU A 4 -11.23 -19.28 -13.75
N ALA A 5 -10.19 -19.78 -13.09
CA ALA A 5 -9.05 -18.99 -12.60
C ALA A 5 -8.23 -18.46 -13.78
N ARG A 6 -8.81 -17.57 -14.59
CA ARG A 6 -8.07 -16.89 -15.65
C ARG A 6 -7.19 -15.85 -14.99
N LEU A 7 -5.89 -16.12 -15.00
CA LEU A 7 -4.85 -15.22 -14.53
C LEU A 7 -4.97 -13.89 -15.26
N TYR A 8 -5.17 -12.81 -14.50
CA TYR A 8 -5.14 -11.45 -15.01
C TYR A 8 -3.72 -11.10 -15.44
N THR A 9 -3.58 -10.35 -16.53
CA THR A 9 -2.28 -9.93 -17.05
C THR A 9 -2.05 -8.44 -16.73
N PHE A 10 -0.80 -8.13 -16.40
CA PHE A 10 -0.34 -6.76 -16.25
C PHE A 10 0.38 -6.35 -17.53
N SER A 11 -0.06 -5.26 -18.15
CA SER A 11 0.64 -4.65 -19.28
C SER A 11 2.01 -4.11 -18.84
N GLN A 12 2.89 -3.83 -19.80
CA GLN A 12 4.21 -3.27 -19.48
C GLN A 12 4.09 -1.90 -18.82
N GLU A 13 3.16 -1.05 -19.29
CA GLU A 13 2.91 0.28 -18.72
C GLU A 13 2.51 0.17 -17.25
N THR A 14 1.55 -0.69 -16.92
CA THR A 14 1.10 -0.88 -15.53
C THR A 14 2.23 -1.34 -14.62
N LYS A 15 3.12 -2.24 -15.11
CA LYS A 15 4.31 -2.65 -14.35
C LYS A 15 5.29 -1.51 -14.12
N ASP A 16 5.46 -0.62 -15.09
CA ASP A 16 6.33 0.54 -14.95
C ASP A 16 5.73 1.57 -13.98
N HIS A 17 4.41 1.77 -13.98
CA HIS A 17 3.71 2.58 -12.98
C HIS A 17 3.86 2.01 -11.57
N LEU A 18 3.67 0.69 -11.39
CA LEU A 18 3.88 0.02 -10.10
C LEU A 18 5.32 0.19 -9.61
N ARG A 19 6.30 0.07 -10.52
CA ARG A 19 7.72 0.27 -10.18
C ARG A 19 7.99 1.73 -9.79
N LYS A 20 7.49 2.69 -10.57
CA LYS A 20 7.64 4.14 -10.30
C LYS A 20 6.99 4.52 -8.98
N PHE A 21 5.77 4.05 -8.71
CA PHE A 21 5.05 4.30 -7.46
C PHE A 21 5.84 3.78 -6.26
N ARG A 22 6.25 2.50 -6.28
CA ARG A 22 7.06 1.93 -5.19
C ARG A 22 8.34 2.73 -4.91
N LEU A 23 9.03 3.22 -5.95
CA LEU A 23 10.27 3.97 -5.80
C LEU A 23 10.04 5.45 -5.43
N GLY A 24 8.97 6.07 -5.94
CA GLY A 24 8.63 7.47 -5.68
C GLY A 24 8.09 7.68 -4.27
N THR A 25 7.27 6.75 -3.79
CA THR A 25 6.62 6.85 -2.48
C THR A 25 7.53 6.40 -1.33
N SER A 26 8.65 5.73 -1.63
CA SER A 26 9.68 5.36 -0.63
C SER A 26 10.22 6.56 0.17
N ARG A 27 10.17 7.77 -0.40
CA ARG A 27 10.68 9.00 0.23
C ARG A 27 9.60 9.95 0.73
N SER A 28 8.31 9.62 0.58
CA SER A 28 7.23 10.48 1.02
C SER A 28 6.73 10.12 2.41
N ASN A 29 6.61 11.12 3.28
CA ASN A 29 6.08 10.95 4.64
C ASN A 29 4.54 10.94 4.70
N SER A 30 3.86 11.28 3.59
CA SER A 30 2.40 11.22 3.49
C SER A 30 1.96 9.87 2.92
N PRO A 31 0.86 9.28 3.43
CA PRO A 31 0.27 8.11 2.80
C PRO A 31 -0.13 8.45 1.36
N GLN A 32 0.12 7.52 0.44
CA GLN A 32 -0.29 7.66 -0.96
C GLN A 32 -1.03 6.40 -1.38
N ALA A 33 -2.11 6.58 -2.13
CA ALA A 33 -2.89 5.48 -2.68
C ALA A 33 -3.15 5.67 -4.17
N VAL A 34 -3.24 4.56 -4.88
CA VAL A 34 -3.60 4.50 -6.29
C VAL A 34 -4.64 3.40 -6.49
N ILE A 35 -5.67 3.70 -7.28
CA ILE A 35 -6.72 2.75 -7.63
C ILE A 35 -6.38 2.10 -8.99
N TYR A 36 -6.56 0.79 -9.07
CA TYR A 36 -6.43 0.00 -10.27
C TYR A 36 -7.76 -0.67 -10.61
N LEU A 37 -8.10 -0.62 -11.88
CA LEU A 37 -9.32 -1.21 -12.43
C LEU A 37 -8.99 -2.48 -13.21
N ILE A 38 -9.91 -3.44 -13.15
CA ILE A 38 -9.86 -4.66 -13.94
C ILE A 38 -10.86 -4.51 -15.07
N ASP A 39 -10.39 -4.56 -16.30
CA ASP A 39 -11.30 -4.69 -17.43
C ASP A 39 -11.80 -6.13 -17.51
N LYS A 40 -13.13 -6.29 -17.45
CA LYS A 40 -13.80 -7.61 -17.47
C LYS A 40 -13.68 -8.29 -18.83
N GLN A 41 -13.48 -7.53 -19.91
CA GLN A 41 -13.40 -8.06 -21.27
C GLN A 41 -11.99 -8.56 -21.58
N THR A 42 -10.99 -7.72 -21.37
CA THR A 42 -9.58 -8.02 -21.70
C THR A 42 -8.87 -8.77 -20.58
N LYS A 43 -9.40 -8.75 -19.35
CA LYS A 43 -8.75 -9.28 -18.15
C LYS A 43 -7.38 -8.62 -17.88
N GLU A 44 -7.24 -7.38 -18.33
CA GLU A 44 -6.07 -6.56 -18.06
C GLU A 44 -6.32 -5.68 -16.85
N ILE A 45 -5.28 -5.53 -16.03
CA ILE A 45 -5.26 -4.58 -14.91
C ILE A 45 -4.68 -3.28 -15.45
N ARG A 46 -5.47 -2.21 -15.43
CA ARG A 46 -5.09 -0.89 -15.91
C ARG A 46 -5.19 0.14 -14.79
N GLN A 47 -4.36 1.16 -14.88
CA GLN A 47 -4.53 2.37 -14.09
C GLN A 47 -5.41 3.33 -14.88
N ASP A 48 -6.12 4.21 -14.19
CA ASP A 48 -6.74 5.36 -14.85
C ASP A 48 -5.66 6.28 -15.44
N ASP A 49 -5.94 6.90 -16.59
CA ASP A 49 -4.95 7.67 -17.36
C ASP A 49 -4.42 8.87 -16.57
N ASP A 50 -5.21 9.39 -15.63
CA ASP A 50 -4.88 10.54 -14.79
C ASP A 50 -3.92 10.21 -13.62
N ALA A 51 -3.62 8.91 -13.42
CA ALA A 51 -2.72 8.43 -12.39
C ALA A 51 -2.92 9.10 -11.02
N THR A 52 -4.18 9.33 -10.63
CA THR A 52 -4.55 10.08 -9.44
C THR A 52 -3.96 9.44 -8.19
N VAL A 53 -3.12 10.20 -7.49
CA VAL A 53 -2.49 9.79 -6.23
C VAL A 53 -3.27 10.42 -5.09
N TYR A 54 -4.03 9.61 -4.37
CA TYR A 54 -4.79 10.05 -3.21
C TYR A 54 -3.85 10.16 -2.01
N ARG A 55 -4.00 11.25 -1.24
CA ARG A 55 -3.20 11.50 -0.03
C ARG A 55 -3.98 11.23 1.26
N SER A 56 -5.29 11.07 1.15
CA SER A 56 -6.24 10.86 2.26
C SER A 56 -7.03 9.58 2.02
N LEU A 57 -7.34 8.86 3.10
CA LEU A 57 -8.15 7.64 3.00
C LEU A 57 -9.64 7.98 2.79
N GLU A 58 -10.12 9.12 3.26
CA GLU A 58 -11.50 9.54 3.02
C GLU A 58 -11.75 9.81 1.53
N GLU A 59 -10.90 10.63 0.89
CA GLU A 59 -10.99 10.93 -0.54
C GLU A 59 -10.89 9.67 -1.41
N LEU A 60 -10.05 8.72 -0.99
CA LEU A 60 -9.92 7.43 -1.65
C LEU A 60 -11.22 6.62 -1.53
N ALA A 61 -11.82 6.58 -0.34
CA ALA A 61 -13.05 5.82 -0.10
C ALA A 61 -14.24 6.39 -0.87
N ASP A 62 -14.34 7.71 -0.96
CA ASP A 62 -15.41 8.39 -1.70
C ASP A 62 -15.33 8.15 -3.22
N ASP A 63 -14.13 7.94 -3.76
CA ASP A 63 -13.91 7.71 -5.19
C ASP A 63 -13.93 6.21 -5.58
N LEU A 64 -14.07 5.31 -4.61
CA LEU A 64 -14.27 3.89 -4.85
C LEU A 64 -15.75 3.60 -5.17
N PRO A 65 -16.06 2.90 -6.29
CA PRO A 65 -17.43 2.51 -6.62
C PRO A 65 -17.87 1.30 -5.80
N ASP A 66 -19.03 1.41 -5.14
CA ASP A 66 -19.60 0.37 -4.27
C ASP A 66 -19.96 -0.96 -4.96
N HIS A 67 -20.09 -0.94 -6.27
CA HIS A 67 -20.73 -2.00 -7.07
C HIS A 67 -19.74 -2.77 -7.96
N SER A 68 -18.44 -2.48 -7.86
CA SER A 68 -17.41 -3.23 -8.59
C SER A 68 -16.12 -3.36 -7.78
N PRO A 69 -15.50 -4.54 -7.75
CA PRO A 69 -14.22 -4.71 -7.07
C PRO A 69 -13.13 -3.92 -7.80
N ARG A 70 -12.39 -3.10 -7.05
CA ARG A 70 -11.18 -2.41 -7.50
C ARG A 70 -9.99 -2.84 -6.66
N PHE A 71 -8.79 -2.78 -7.23
CA PHE A 71 -7.55 -2.98 -6.48
C PHE A 71 -7.02 -1.63 -6.01
N VAL A 72 -6.53 -1.56 -4.78
CA VAL A 72 -5.94 -0.35 -4.23
C VAL A 72 -4.51 -0.65 -3.85
N LEU A 73 -3.57 0.13 -4.40
CA LEU A 73 -2.19 0.12 -3.98
C LEU A 73 -1.98 1.25 -2.98
N LEU A 74 -1.96 0.90 -1.70
CA LEU A 74 -1.71 1.83 -0.61
C LEU A 74 -0.24 1.73 -0.16
N SER A 75 0.46 2.84 -0.22
CA SER A 75 1.73 3.02 0.46
C SER A 75 1.50 3.82 1.73
N TYR A 76 1.53 3.11 2.87
CA TYR A 76 1.37 3.71 4.18
C TYR A 76 2.71 3.69 4.92
N PRO A 77 3.26 4.85 5.33
CA PRO A 77 4.48 4.90 6.13
C PRO A 77 4.17 4.44 7.55
N LEU A 78 4.25 3.14 7.79
CA LEU A 78 4.12 2.55 9.13
C LEU A 78 5.47 2.60 9.84
N THR A 79 5.55 3.39 10.91
CA THR A 79 6.60 3.25 11.91
C THR A 79 6.24 2.11 12.84
N LEU A 80 6.62 0.89 12.49
CA LEU A 80 6.57 -0.19 13.46
C LEU A 80 7.47 0.17 14.63
N VAL A 81 6.87 0.44 15.79
CA VAL A 81 7.58 0.51 17.07
C VAL A 81 8.16 -0.88 17.28
N ARG A 82 9.43 -1.04 16.91
CA ARG A 82 10.15 -2.30 17.09
C ARG A 82 10.31 -2.49 18.58
N PHE A 83 9.40 -3.25 19.21
CA PHE A 83 9.66 -3.77 20.54
C PHE A 83 10.97 -4.56 20.44
N PRO A 84 11.99 -4.25 21.27
CA PRO A 84 13.21 -5.01 21.26
C PRO A 84 12.84 -6.46 21.57
N SER A 85 12.99 -7.35 20.58
CA SER A 85 12.95 -8.77 20.87
C SER A 85 14.04 -9.00 21.88
N SER A 86 13.66 -9.49 23.05
CA SER A 86 14.52 -9.87 24.17
C SER A 86 15.66 -10.77 23.70
N SER A 87 16.78 -10.16 23.30
CA SER A 87 18.08 -10.81 23.14
C SER A 87 19.16 -9.75 23.13
N SER A 88 19.29 -9.03 24.24
CA SER A 88 20.57 -8.58 24.79
C SER A 88 20.33 -7.88 26.12
N THR A 89 20.94 -8.44 27.14
CA THR A 89 20.85 -8.20 28.59
C THR A 89 21.36 -6.81 29.03
N ALA A 90 21.04 -5.72 28.32
CA ALA A 90 21.67 -4.41 28.53
C ALA A 90 20.70 -3.27 28.92
N CYS A 91 19.54 -3.55 29.53
CA CYS A 91 18.61 -2.50 29.97
C CYS A 91 18.06 -2.65 31.40
N LEU A 92 18.72 -3.43 32.26
CA LEU A 92 18.34 -3.54 33.69
C LEU A 92 19.18 -2.68 34.64
N SER A 93 20.17 -1.93 34.15
CA SER A 93 21.01 -1.08 35.02
C SER A 93 20.49 0.35 35.24
N ALA A 94 19.44 0.78 34.54
CA ALA A 94 19.01 2.19 34.57
C ALA A 94 17.85 2.49 35.54
N TYR A 95 17.19 1.47 36.11
CA TYR A 95 15.99 1.67 36.96
C TYR A 95 16.25 1.53 38.47
N LEU A 96 17.51 1.55 38.91
CA LEU A 96 17.91 1.36 40.32
C LEU A 96 18.68 2.57 40.89
N LEU A 97 18.52 3.76 40.29
CA LEU A 97 19.14 5.01 40.75
C LEU A 97 18.13 6.18 40.84
N ALA A 98 16.85 5.89 41.08
CA ALA A 98 15.82 6.89 41.33
C ALA A 98 14.96 6.52 42.54
N GLY A 99 15.63 6.21 43.66
CA GLY A 99 14.99 5.90 44.92
C GLY A 99 15.89 6.28 46.09
N ASP A 100 16.09 7.59 46.27
CA ASP A 100 16.34 8.24 47.56
C ASP A 100 15.61 9.59 47.54
#